data_AF-A0A8M8UX18-F1
#
_entry.id   AF-A0A8M8UX18-F1
#
_cell.length_a   1.000
_cell.length_b   1.000
_cell.length_c   1.000
_cell.angle_alpha   90.00
_cell.angle_beta   90.00
_cell.angle_gamma   90.00
#
_symmetry.space_group_name_H-M   'P 1'
#
loop_
_entity.id
_entity.type
_entity.pdbx_description
1 polymer ?
#
loop_
_entity_poly.entity_id
_entity_poly.type
_entity_poly.pdbx_seq_one_letter_code
_entity_poly.pdbx_strand_id
1 'polypeptide(L)'
;MSGAFAIQRGNCSSFKYEVPHSCKPDPVIVDLMPDAMPRNRCDGCCRGGILASWAIDPSMSYSSFEIVVGNLEQNSTGYKPLNLTLLAPGPGYTCGPVRDTSPTVFSVIGGRREEEVFRTWKSTCTYSSYLASKTPVCCVSLSTFYNPTITSCPSCSCGCRVADQFATSCIREGVIPSNLLNADLVRCTDHMCPLRIHWHIKSNYITHWRVKLTVSNYNYGRNYSNWNVLVQHPGFGQPSAAFSFNSTMLPTTGVPEDVALFWGKAFNNTELLQADQYQVGSVTTEILLQKDSGSFTLSNGWALPRKIYFNGENCQMPLPDAFPMLPNGSLSRVPCRLQFLLLIAVYLLTESLLGYDIHFILQPFNL
;
A
#
# COMPACT_ATOMS: atom_id res chain seq x y z
N MET A 1 9.18 -19.30 31.06
CA MET A 1 8.80 -18.84 29.71
C MET A 1 9.81 -17.80 29.26
N SER A 2 10.07 -17.72 27.96
CA SER A 2 10.99 -16.79 27.31
C SER A 2 10.28 -16.21 26.08
N GLY A 3 10.64 -14.99 25.67
CA GLY A 3 10.07 -14.32 24.50
C GLY A 3 8.68 -13.69 24.67
N ALA A 4 7.91 -14.11 25.67
CA ALA A 4 6.55 -13.61 25.93
C ALA A 4 6.22 -13.57 27.42
N PHE A 5 5.04 -13.06 27.78
CA PHE A 5 4.45 -13.16 29.12
C PHE A 5 2.94 -13.39 29.05
N ALA A 6 2.35 -13.95 30.11
CA ALA A 6 0.89 -14.06 30.23
C ALA A 6 0.35 -12.86 31.01
N ILE A 7 -0.74 -12.25 30.53
CA ILE A 7 -1.32 -11.05 31.18
C ILE A 7 -1.88 -11.40 32.57
N GLN A 8 -2.46 -12.59 32.71
CA GLN A 8 -3.15 -13.01 33.93
C GLN A 8 -2.52 -14.27 34.50
N ARG A 9 -2.24 -14.26 35.81
CA ARG A 9 -1.74 -15.42 36.54
C ARG A 9 -2.83 -16.46 36.82
N GLY A 10 -4.06 -16.02 37.09
CA GLY A 10 -5.14 -16.92 37.53
C GLY A 10 -4.92 -17.50 38.93
N ASN A 11 -5.67 -18.54 39.28
CA ASN A 11 -5.55 -19.22 40.58
C ASN A 11 -4.46 -20.30 40.53
N CYS A 12 -3.28 -19.96 41.04
CA CYS A 12 -2.14 -20.88 41.17
C CYS A 12 -1.98 -21.47 42.58
N SER A 13 -2.99 -21.41 43.45
CA SER A 13 -2.87 -21.81 44.86
C SER A 13 -2.48 -23.29 45.07
N SER A 14 -2.66 -24.14 44.07
CA SER A 14 -2.19 -25.54 44.10
C SER A 14 -0.67 -25.68 44.07
N PHE A 15 0.07 -24.66 43.60
CA PHE A 15 1.52 -24.69 43.48
C PHE A 15 2.17 -23.96 44.66
N LYS A 16 2.84 -24.72 45.55
CA LYS A 16 3.53 -24.17 46.74
C LYS A 16 4.96 -23.71 46.47
N TYR A 17 5.61 -24.31 45.47
CA TYR A 17 6.97 -24.01 45.02
C TYR A 17 6.96 -23.94 43.49
N GLU A 18 7.90 -23.19 42.90
CA GLU A 18 8.00 -23.01 41.43
C GLU A 18 6.66 -22.61 40.79
N VAL A 19 6.04 -21.55 41.35
CA VAL A 19 4.70 -21.17 40.92
C VAL A 19 4.70 -20.78 39.43
N PRO A 20 3.85 -21.40 38.59
CA PRO A 20 3.77 -21.10 37.17
C PRO A 20 3.45 -19.63 36.90
N HIS A 21 3.87 -19.18 35.73
CA HIS A 21 3.59 -17.82 35.27
C HIS A 21 2.08 -17.58 35.06
N SER A 22 1.34 -18.60 34.62
CA SER A 22 -0.12 -18.60 34.58
C SER A 22 -0.67 -20.00 34.83
N CYS A 23 -1.77 -20.07 35.57
CA CYS A 23 -2.55 -21.28 35.84
C CYS A 23 -3.96 -21.20 35.22
N LYS A 24 -4.19 -20.23 34.32
CA LYS A 24 -5.43 -20.19 33.55
C LYS A 24 -5.43 -21.28 32.47
N PRO A 25 -6.57 -21.93 32.21
CA PRO A 25 -6.69 -22.86 31.09
C PRO A 25 -6.65 -22.15 29.71
N ASP A 26 -6.98 -20.85 29.68
CA ASP A 26 -7.06 -19.98 28.51
C ASP A 26 -6.16 -18.73 28.68
N PRO A 27 -4.83 -18.88 28.78
CA PRO A 27 -3.95 -17.75 29.02
C PRO A 27 -3.85 -16.86 27.76
N VAL A 28 -3.93 -15.53 27.96
CA VAL A 28 -3.58 -14.57 26.91
C VAL A 28 -2.08 -14.32 27.00
N ILE A 29 -1.36 -14.71 25.93
CA ILE A 29 0.09 -14.58 25.81
C ILE A 29 0.41 -13.35 24.95
N VAL A 30 1.33 -12.53 25.44
CA VAL A 30 1.77 -11.28 24.80
C VAL A 30 3.26 -11.37 24.53
N ASP A 31 3.63 -11.09 23.28
CA ASP A 31 5.02 -10.98 22.85
C ASP A 31 5.73 -9.85 23.60
N LEU A 32 6.97 -10.09 24.02
CA LEU A 32 7.76 -9.07 24.68
C LEU A 32 8.15 -7.96 23.70
N MET A 33 8.47 -6.80 24.24
CA MET A 33 8.95 -5.67 23.45
C MET A 33 10.40 -5.90 22.96
N PRO A 34 10.82 -5.26 21.85
CA PRO A 34 12.18 -5.41 21.31
C PRO A 34 13.32 -4.98 22.26
N ASP A 35 13.01 -4.27 23.34
CA ASP A 35 13.93 -3.81 24.38
C ASP A 35 14.03 -4.76 25.59
N ALA A 36 13.32 -5.91 25.57
CA ALA A 36 13.34 -6.89 26.64
C ALA A 36 14.76 -7.31 27.07
N MET A 37 14.97 -7.61 28.35
CA MET A 37 16.30 -8.01 28.85
C MET A 37 16.81 -9.29 28.16
N PRO A 38 18.13 -9.42 27.86
CA PRO A 38 18.67 -10.59 27.15
C PRO A 38 18.32 -11.95 27.77
N ARG A 39 18.23 -12.03 29.11
CA ARG A 39 17.82 -13.24 29.84
C ARG A 39 16.39 -13.72 29.55
N ASN A 40 15.53 -12.83 29.07
CA ASN A 40 14.13 -13.13 28.79
C ASN A 40 13.88 -13.35 27.29
N ARG A 41 14.92 -13.25 26.44
CA ARG A 41 14.80 -13.42 24.99
C ARG A 41 15.05 -14.88 24.58
N CYS A 42 14.37 -15.31 23.53
CA CYS A 42 14.67 -16.53 22.79
C CYS A 42 14.98 -16.19 21.33
N ASP A 43 15.49 -17.17 20.58
CA ASP A 43 15.82 -16.96 19.16
C ASP A 43 14.57 -16.61 18.35
N GLY A 44 14.64 -15.57 17.51
CA GLY A 44 13.52 -15.05 16.73
C GLY A 44 12.50 -14.19 17.49
N CYS A 45 12.65 -14.00 18.80
CA CYS A 45 11.89 -13.00 19.57
C CYS A 45 12.60 -11.63 19.49
N CYS A 46 12.03 -10.52 19.93
CA CYS A 46 10.73 -10.25 20.49
C CYS A 46 10.26 -9.00 19.73
N ARG A 47 9.02 -8.97 19.25
CA ARG A 47 8.57 -8.01 18.24
C ARG A 47 7.48 -7.06 18.73
N GLY A 48 7.09 -7.17 20.00
CA GLY A 48 6.01 -6.35 20.58
C GLY A 48 4.68 -6.51 19.85
N GLY A 49 4.47 -7.64 19.17
CA GLY A 49 3.28 -7.88 18.35
C GLY A 49 3.24 -7.16 17.00
N ILE A 50 4.32 -6.48 16.58
CA ILE A 50 4.42 -5.83 15.26
C ILE A 50 5.40 -6.62 14.41
N LEU A 51 4.89 -7.22 13.34
CA LEU A 51 5.68 -7.99 12.38
C LEU A 51 5.86 -7.22 11.08
N ALA A 52 7.05 -7.33 10.49
CA ALA A 52 7.27 -6.88 9.12
C ALA A 52 6.59 -7.83 8.13
N SER A 53 6.31 -7.35 6.92
CA SER A 53 5.97 -8.26 5.82
C SER A 53 7.17 -9.13 5.49
N TRP A 54 6.96 -10.43 5.30
CA TRP A 54 8.00 -11.39 4.88
C TRP A 54 8.77 -10.89 3.65
N ALA A 55 8.08 -10.23 2.71
CA ALA A 55 8.69 -9.74 1.48
C ALA A 55 9.57 -8.48 1.68
N ILE A 56 9.44 -7.79 2.81
CA ILE A 56 10.23 -6.60 3.16
C ILE A 56 11.42 -7.01 4.02
N ASP A 57 11.16 -7.75 5.09
CA ASP A 57 12.19 -8.21 6.03
C ASP A 57 11.80 -9.58 6.60
N PRO A 58 12.33 -10.68 6.03
CA PRO A 58 12.07 -12.03 6.52
C PRO A 58 12.45 -12.22 8.00
N SER A 59 13.50 -11.54 8.48
CA SER A 59 13.99 -11.70 9.86
C SER A 59 13.04 -11.09 10.89
N MET A 60 12.31 -10.04 10.49
CA MET A 60 11.33 -9.32 11.33
C MET A 60 9.89 -9.78 11.08
N SER A 61 9.68 -10.77 10.21
CA SER A 61 8.35 -11.21 9.77
C SER A 61 7.69 -12.28 10.64
N TYR A 62 8.40 -12.74 11.67
CA TYR A 62 7.90 -13.68 12.66
C TYR A 62 8.38 -13.29 14.05
N SER A 63 7.67 -13.82 15.05
CA SER A 63 8.06 -13.77 16.46
C SER A 63 7.82 -15.14 17.06
N SER A 64 8.68 -15.53 17.99
CA SER A 64 8.69 -16.84 18.66
C SER A 64 8.82 -16.63 20.17
N PHE A 65 8.28 -17.59 20.92
CA PHE A 65 8.37 -17.62 22.38
C PHE A 65 8.34 -19.07 22.85
N GLU A 66 8.97 -19.34 23.99
CA GLU A 66 8.99 -20.68 24.58
C GLU A 66 8.16 -20.71 25.85
N ILE A 67 7.27 -21.71 25.93
CA ILE A 67 6.38 -21.92 27.06
C ILE A 67 6.58 -23.33 27.58
N VAL A 68 6.76 -23.45 28.88
CA VAL A 68 6.74 -24.73 29.58
C VAL A 68 5.32 -24.92 30.12
N VAL A 69 4.65 -25.96 29.66
CA VAL A 69 3.31 -26.32 30.12
C VAL A 69 3.45 -27.45 31.13
N GLY A 70 3.00 -27.19 32.36
CA GLY A 70 3.01 -28.18 33.45
C GLY A 70 1.70 -28.96 33.56
N ASN A 71 1.72 -29.97 34.44
CA ASN A 71 0.53 -30.77 34.80
C ASN A 71 -0.16 -31.47 33.61
N LEU A 72 0.64 -32.02 32.69
CA LEU A 72 0.15 -32.86 31.60
C LEU A 72 -0.10 -34.29 32.12
N GLU A 73 -1.16 -34.94 31.66
CA GLU A 73 -1.42 -36.34 31.99
C GLU A 73 -0.28 -37.24 31.47
N GLN A 74 0.15 -38.22 32.28
CA GLN A 74 1.35 -39.04 32.05
C GLN A 74 1.36 -39.81 30.70
N ASN A 75 0.20 -39.99 30.05
CA ASN A 75 0.06 -40.67 28.76
C ASN A 75 -0.46 -39.76 27.63
N SER A 76 -0.47 -38.44 27.82
CA SER A 76 -0.96 -37.54 26.77
C SER A 76 0.07 -37.39 25.65
N THR A 77 -0.36 -37.54 24.40
CA THR A 77 0.47 -37.29 23.21
C THR A 77 0.60 -35.80 22.88
N GLY A 78 0.45 -34.92 23.88
CA GLY A 78 0.28 -33.48 23.70
C GLY A 78 -1.09 -33.12 23.13
N TYR A 79 -1.89 -32.38 23.88
CA TYR A 79 -3.15 -31.83 23.38
C TYR A 79 -2.86 -30.58 22.55
N LYS A 80 -3.33 -30.58 21.29
CA LYS A 80 -3.31 -29.36 20.50
C LYS A 80 -4.23 -28.30 21.12
N PRO A 81 -3.90 -27.00 21.03
CA PRO A 81 -4.83 -25.95 21.38
C PRO A 81 -6.15 -26.11 20.62
N LEU A 82 -7.29 -26.00 21.33
CA LEU A 82 -8.60 -26.13 20.72
C LEU A 82 -8.93 -24.90 19.87
N ASN A 83 -8.90 -23.72 20.51
CA ASN A 83 -9.24 -22.44 19.89
C ASN A 83 -8.06 -21.49 20.04
N LEU A 84 -7.43 -21.11 18.92
CA LEU A 84 -6.41 -20.08 18.87
C LEU A 84 -7.05 -18.76 18.42
N THR A 85 -6.86 -17.70 19.22
CA THR A 85 -7.30 -16.35 18.84
C THR A 85 -6.09 -15.44 18.79
N LEU A 86 -5.91 -14.75 17.65
CA LEU A 86 -4.89 -13.73 17.49
C LEU A 86 -5.53 -12.35 17.65
N LEU A 87 -5.07 -11.58 18.63
CA LEU A 87 -5.71 -10.31 19.02
C LEU A 87 -4.97 -9.05 18.52
N ALA A 88 -3.77 -9.19 17.96
CA ALA A 88 -2.90 -8.05 17.65
C ALA A 88 -2.82 -7.78 16.13
N PRO A 89 -2.79 -6.50 15.69
CA PRO A 89 -2.94 -5.28 16.48
C PRO A 89 -4.42 -4.86 16.72
N GLY A 90 -5.39 -5.73 16.43
CA GLY A 90 -6.82 -5.45 16.64
C GLY A 90 -7.72 -6.67 16.35
N PRO A 91 -9.06 -6.50 16.41
CA PRO A 91 -10.03 -7.61 16.28
C PRO A 91 -10.20 -8.15 14.84
N GLY A 92 -9.23 -7.92 13.95
CA GLY A 92 -9.33 -8.26 12.54
C GLY A 92 -8.95 -9.70 12.19
N TYR A 93 -8.18 -10.38 13.03
CA TYR A 93 -7.68 -11.72 12.70
C TYR A 93 -8.69 -12.81 13.04
N THR A 94 -8.96 -13.66 12.06
CA THR A 94 -9.70 -14.92 12.24
C THR A 94 -8.79 -16.09 11.90
N CYS A 95 -8.57 -16.97 12.87
CA CYS A 95 -7.72 -18.14 12.73
C CYS A 95 -8.51 -19.39 12.38
N GLY A 96 -8.00 -20.17 11.43
CA GLY A 96 -8.54 -21.48 11.08
C GLY A 96 -8.25 -22.55 12.14
N PRO A 97 -8.80 -23.75 11.97
CA PRO A 97 -8.56 -24.85 12.90
C PRO A 97 -7.09 -25.23 12.95
N VAL A 98 -6.62 -25.62 14.14
CA VAL A 98 -5.25 -26.09 14.38
C VAL A 98 -5.07 -27.49 13.79
N ARG A 99 -4.14 -27.62 12.84
CA ARG A 99 -3.84 -28.87 12.11
C ARG A 99 -2.46 -29.40 12.49
N ASP A 100 -2.36 -30.71 12.67
CA ASP A 100 -1.09 -31.42 12.82
C ASP A 100 -0.30 -31.37 11.50
N THR A 101 1.01 -31.18 11.60
CA THR A 101 1.95 -31.16 10.46
C THR A 101 3.15 -32.04 10.74
N SER A 102 4.07 -32.16 9.77
CA SER A 102 5.39 -32.73 10.02
C SER A 102 6.06 -31.99 11.19
N PRO A 103 6.72 -32.70 12.10
CA PRO A 103 7.37 -32.03 13.23
C PRO A 103 8.48 -31.09 12.74
N THR A 104 8.64 -29.99 13.46
CA THR A 104 9.63 -28.96 13.15
C THR A 104 11.00 -29.45 13.57
N VAL A 105 11.96 -29.34 12.65
CA VAL A 105 13.37 -29.62 12.91
C VAL A 105 14.09 -28.29 13.09
N PHE A 106 14.87 -28.16 14.16
CA PHE A 106 15.71 -26.99 14.40
C PHE A 106 17.15 -27.43 14.63
N SER A 107 18.08 -26.58 14.19
CA SER A 107 19.50 -26.84 14.35
C SER A 107 19.99 -26.42 15.73
N VAL A 108 20.73 -27.30 16.39
CA VAL A 108 21.41 -27.06 17.66
C VAL A 108 22.92 -27.18 17.48
N ILE A 109 23.67 -26.64 18.44
CA ILE A 109 25.14 -26.66 18.44
C ILE A 109 25.71 -26.03 17.14
N GLY A 110 25.18 -24.86 16.77
CA GLY A 110 25.68 -24.05 15.66
C GLY A 110 25.66 -24.75 14.29
N GLY A 111 24.62 -25.53 13.98
CA GLY A 111 24.49 -26.19 12.68
C GLY A 111 24.80 -27.69 12.69
N ARG A 112 25.42 -28.22 13.73
CA ARG A 112 26.05 -29.57 13.69
C ARG A 112 25.12 -30.72 14.06
N ARG A 113 24.01 -30.41 14.74
CA ARG A 113 23.01 -31.40 15.13
C ARG A 113 21.64 -30.82 14.85
N GLU A 114 20.73 -31.67 14.44
CA GLU A 114 19.33 -31.35 14.29
C GLU A 114 18.55 -32.03 15.42
N GLU A 115 17.63 -31.29 16.01
CA GLU A 115 16.65 -31.82 16.96
C GLU A 115 15.25 -31.60 16.39
N GLU A 116 14.43 -32.63 16.50
CA GLU A 116 13.05 -32.63 16.03
C GLU A 116 12.13 -32.48 17.24
N VAL A 117 11.15 -31.58 17.16
CA VAL A 117 10.12 -31.48 18.20
C VAL A 117 9.21 -32.69 18.15
N PHE A 118 8.59 -33.03 19.28
CA PHE A 118 7.67 -34.17 19.33
C PHE A 118 6.47 -34.03 18.37
N ARG A 119 5.91 -32.81 18.24
CA ARG A 119 4.81 -32.48 17.33
C ARG A 119 4.83 -31.00 16.95
N THR A 120 4.33 -30.71 15.76
CA THR A 120 4.06 -29.34 15.30
C THR A 120 2.62 -29.19 14.88
N TRP A 121 2.03 -28.07 15.27
CA TRP A 121 0.71 -27.66 14.82
C TRP A 121 0.76 -26.34 14.08
N LYS A 122 -0.06 -26.22 13.04
CA LYS A 122 -0.19 -25.00 12.24
C LYS A 122 -1.63 -24.52 12.23
N SER A 123 -1.80 -23.22 12.41
CA SER A 123 -3.05 -22.51 12.12
C SER A 123 -2.74 -21.33 11.21
N THR A 124 -3.63 -21.06 10.26
CA THR A 124 -3.54 -19.90 9.39
C THR A 124 -4.56 -18.87 9.87
N CYS A 125 -4.08 -17.68 10.21
CA CYS A 125 -4.92 -16.55 10.57
C CYS A 125 -5.02 -15.56 9.40
N THR A 126 -6.23 -15.10 9.12
CA THR A 126 -6.52 -14.15 8.04
C THR A 126 -7.03 -12.85 8.64
N TYR A 127 -6.48 -11.73 8.17
CA TYR A 127 -6.90 -10.39 8.61
C TYR A 127 -8.07 -9.89 7.76
N SER A 128 -9.11 -9.40 8.42
CA SER A 128 -10.24 -8.73 7.79
C SER A 128 -10.29 -7.28 8.26
N SER A 129 -10.00 -6.35 7.35
CA SER A 129 -10.10 -4.90 7.62
C SER A 129 -11.51 -4.49 7.99
N TYR A 130 -12.54 -5.16 7.44
CA TYR A 130 -13.95 -4.92 7.79
C TYR A 130 -14.26 -5.23 9.25
N LEU A 131 -13.62 -6.26 9.83
CA LEU A 131 -13.77 -6.58 11.25
C LEU A 131 -12.92 -5.67 12.14
N ALA A 132 -11.72 -5.28 11.66
CA ALA A 132 -10.79 -4.45 12.41
C ALA A 132 -11.23 -2.98 12.53
N SER A 133 -11.77 -2.41 11.45
CA SER A 133 -12.21 -1.01 11.39
C SER A 133 -13.46 -0.86 10.53
N LYS A 134 -14.45 -0.12 11.05
CA LYS A 134 -15.65 0.24 10.29
C LYS A 134 -15.40 1.35 9.27
N THR A 135 -14.33 2.14 9.45
CA THR A 135 -13.99 3.27 8.59
C THR A 135 -12.63 3.07 7.93
N PRO A 136 -12.48 3.30 6.62
CA PRO A 136 -11.19 3.29 5.95
C PRO A 136 -10.21 4.26 6.61
N VAL A 137 -8.91 3.96 6.54
CA VAL A 137 -7.83 4.84 7.05
C VAL A 137 -7.22 5.71 5.94
N CYS A 138 -7.56 5.42 4.69
CA CYS A 138 -7.02 6.07 3.51
C CYS A 138 -8.05 6.14 2.37
N CYS A 139 -7.84 7.11 1.49
CA CYS A 139 -8.59 7.23 0.23
C CYS A 139 -7.64 7.36 -0.96
N VAL A 140 -8.15 7.07 -2.16
CA VAL A 140 -7.39 7.15 -3.40
C VAL A 140 -7.93 8.28 -4.28
N SER A 141 -7.01 8.98 -4.93
CA SER A 141 -7.31 9.98 -5.95
C SER A 141 -6.51 9.68 -7.21
N LEU A 142 -7.13 9.90 -8.36
CA LEU A 142 -6.60 9.47 -9.66
C LEU A 142 -6.48 10.68 -10.60
N SER A 143 -5.43 10.72 -11.40
CA SER A 143 -5.28 11.73 -12.44
C SER A 143 -4.45 11.20 -13.61
N THR A 144 -4.59 11.84 -14.77
CA THR A 144 -3.83 11.48 -15.97
C THR A 144 -3.37 12.75 -16.68
N PHE A 145 -2.27 12.69 -17.43
CA PHE A 145 -1.85 13.83 -18.25
C PHE A 145 -2.81 14.15 -19.40
N TYR A 146 -3.77 13.27 -19.70
CA TYR A 146 -4.77 13.48 -20.75
C TYR A 146 -6.01 14.24 -20.27
N ASN A 147 -6.26 14.28 -18.97
CA ASN A 147 -7.41 14.92 -18.38
C ASN A 147 -6.95 15.96 -17.35
N PRO A 148 -7.28 17.26 -17.52
CA PRO A 148 -6.91 18.29 -16.56
C PRO A 148 -7.62 18.14 -15.21
N THR A 149 -8.72 17.38 -15.17
CA THR A 149 -9.51 17.15 -13.96
C THR A 149 -8.93 15.99 -13.15
N ILE A 150 -8.76 16.21 -11.85
CA ILE A 150 -8.36 15.17 -10.90
C ILE A 150 -9.62 14.50 -10.36
N THR A 151 -9.70 13.17 -10.44
CA THR A 151 -10.67 12.39 -9.69
C THR A 151 -10.24 12.38 -8.23
N SER A 152 -10.83 13.27 -7.44
CA SER A 152 -10.55 13.39 -6.01
C SER A 152 -11.01 12.17 -5.22
N CYS A 153 -10.53 12.06 -3.98
CA CYS A 153 -11.09 11.08 -3.04
C CYS A 153 -12.60 11.32 -2.86
N PRO A 154 -13.42 10.25 -2.76
CA PRO A 154 -14.83 10.41 -2.45
C PRO A 154 -15.04 11.19 -1.14
N SER A 155 -16.02 12.09 -1.13
CA SER A 155 -16.37 12.86 0.06
C SER A 155 -16.75 11.93 1.21
N CYS A 156 -16.32 12.28 2.43
CA CYS A 156 -16.57 11.52 3.65
C CYS A 156 -16.10 10.07 3.65
N SER A 157 -15.09 9.71 2.83
CA SER A 157 -14.53 8.35 2.76
C SER A 157 -14.13 7.76 4.12
N CYS A 158 -13.57 8.57 5.03
CA CYS A 158 -13.13 8.11 6.35
C CYS A 158 -14.06 8.57 7.50
N GLY A 159 -15.31 8.92 7.16
CA GLY A 159 -16.34 9.33 8.10
C GLY A 159 -16.35 10.84 8.35
N CYS A 160 -17.43 11.49 7.90
CA CYS A 160 -17.74 12.86 8.33
C CYS A 160 -18.59 12.81 9.60
N ARG A 161 -18.23 13.60 10.61
CA ARG A 161 -19.09 13.84 11.76
C ARG A 161 -19.95 15.06 11.50
N VAL A 162 -21.17 15.07 12.04
CA VAL A 162 -21.97 16.29 12.13
C VAL A 162 -21.19 17.28 13.00
N ALA A 163 -21.14 18.54 12.59
CA ALA A 163 -20.42 19.59 13.30
C ALA A 163 -21.03 19.79 14.70
N ASP A 164 -20.45 19.11 15.70
CA ASP A 164 -20.78 19.32 17.10
C ASP A 164 -19.87 20.44 17.64
N GLN A 165 -20.44 21.39 18.38
CA GLN A 165 -19.75 22.62 18.80
C GLN A 165 -18.54 22.37 19.72
N PHE A 166 -18.40 21.14 20.23
CA PHE A 166 -17.37 20.74 21.19
C PHE A 166 -16.38 19.69 20.66
N ALA A 167 -16.59 19.13 19.46
CA ALA A 167 -15.76 18.04 18.92
C ALA A 167 -15.01 18.50 17.65
N THR A 168 -13.81 19.06 17.82
CA THR A 168 -12.94 19.41 16.70
C THR A 168 -12.36 18.13 16.08
N SER A 169 -13.00 17.60 15.03
CA SER A 169 -12.52 16.39 14.33
C SER A 169 -11.36 16.66 13.36
N CYS A 170 -11.15 17.92 12.97
CA CYS A 170 -10.08 18.33 12.07
C CYS A 170 -9.76 19.83 12.21
N ILE A 171 -8.59 20.26 11.73
CA ILE A 171 -8.16 21.67 11.71
C ILE A 171 -8.28 22.24 10.28
N ARG A 172 -9.03 23.33 10.09
CA ARG A 172 -9.21 24.01 8.78
C ARG A 172 -8.04 24.91 8.41
N GLU A 173 -7.47 25.62 9.39
CA GLU A 173 -6.21 26.39 9.36
C GLU A 173 -6.15 27.21 10.66
N GLY A 174 -5.00 27.28 11.35
CA GLY A 174 -4.85 28.01 12.61
C GLY A 174 -3.92 27.36 13.64
N VAL A 175 -3.72 28.04 14.78
CA VAL A 175 -2.84 27.61 15.88
C VAL A 175 -3.24 26.20 16.34
N ILE A 176 -2.34 25.24 16.14
CA ILE A 176 -2.49 23.86 16.62
C ILE A 176 -2.50 23.91 18.16
N PRO A 177 -3.61 23.59 18.84
CA PRO A 177 -3.63 23.60 20.29
C PRO A 177 -2.71 22.49 20.80
N SER A 178 -1.64 22.85 21.51
CA SER A 178 -0.66 21.91 22.08
C SER A 178 -1.29 20.85 22.99
N ASN A 179 -2.49 21.12 23.53
CA ASN A 179 -3.25 20.22 24.38
C ASN A 179 -4.03 19.11 23.64
N LEU A 180 -4.04 19.10 22.29
CA LEU A 180 -4.85 18.17 21.47
C LEU A 180 -4.04 17.22 20.56
N LEU A 181 -2.70 17.24 20.65
CA LEU A 181 -1.81 16.41 19.81
C LEU A 181 -1.93 14.89 20.04
N ASN A 182 -2.69 14.46 21.06
CA ASN A 182 -2.93 13.05 21.38
C ASN A 182 -4.22 12.46 20.78
N ALA A 183 -5.06 13.27 20.15
CA ALA A 183 -6.22 12.79 19.39
C ALA A 183 -5.82 12.59 17.91
N ASP A 184 -6.45 11.64 17.20
CA ASP A 184 -6.27 11.40 15.75
C ASP A 184 -6.79 12.59 14.91
N LEU A 185 -6.15 13.75 15.08
CA LEU A 185 -6.51 15.02 14.50
C LEU A 185 -5.91 15.14 13.12
N VAL A 186 -6.76 15.41 12.13
CA VAL A 186 -6.37 15.53 10.72
C VAL A 186 -6.59 16.95 10.21
N ARG A 187 -5.90 17.33 9.14
CA ARG A 187 -6.23 18.54 8.38
C ARG A 187 -7.58 18.36 7.71
N CYS A 188 -8.45 19.35 7.82
CA CYS A 188 -9.80 19.27 7.27
C CYS A 188 -9.75 19.16 5.74
N THR A 189 -10.45 18.17 5.23
CA THR A 189 -10.62 17.88 3.80
C THR A 189 -12.03 17.33 3.59
N ASP A 190 -12.52 17.34 2.36
CA ASP A 190 -13.85 16.79 2.06
C ASP A 190 -13.95 15.28 2.31
N HIS A 191 -12.82 14.56 2.22
CA HIS A 191 -12.77 13.10 2.41
C HIS A 191 -12.50 12.67 3.86
N MET A 192 -11.98 13.59 4.71
CA MET A 192 -11.69 13.37 6.13
C MET A 192 -10.74 12.20 6.45
N CYS A 193 -9.94 11.77 5.47
CA CYS A 193 -9.01 10.65 5.64
C CYS A 193 -7.66 11.11 6.18
N PRO A 194 -7.07 10.40 7.17
CA PRO A 194 -5.70 10.64 7.62
C PRO A 194 -4.67 10.52 6.49
N LEU A 195 -4.92 9.63 5.53
CA LEU A 195 -4.01 9.36 4.43
C LEU A 195 -4.72 9.50 3.07
N ARG A 196 -3.97 10.02 2.10
CA ARG A 196 -4.37 10.07 0.70
C ARG A 196 -3.30 9.42 -0.15
N ILE A 197 -3.71 8.49 -1.01
CA ILE A 197 -2.85 7.94 -2.05
C ILE A 197 -3.25 8.58 -3.37
N HIS A 198 -2.30 9.21 -4.05
CA HIS A 198 -2.49 9.80 -5.37
C HIS A 198 -1.75 9.00 -6.42
N TRP A 199 -2.51 8.50 -7.41
CA TRP A 199 -1.98 7.81 -8.58
C TRP A 199 -2.13 8.71 -9.80
N HIS A 200 -1.01 9.18 -10.32
CA HIS A 200 -0.97 10.08 -11.46
C HIS A 200 -0.24 9.45 -12.63
N ILE A 201 -0.93 9.33 -13.77
CA ILE A 201 -0.30 8.90 -15.02
C ILE A 201 0.42 10.10 -15.64
N LYS A 202 1.75 10.12 -15.56
CA LYS A 202 2.59 11.22 -16.08
C LYS A 202 2.74 11.20 -17.59
N SER A 203 3.02 10.02 -18.14
CA SER A 203 3.40 9.90 -19.55
C SER A 203 3.14 8.49 -20.07
N ASN A 204 2.90 8.42 -21.38
CA ASN A 204 2.62 7.19 -22.11
C ASN A 204 3.68 6.98 -23.20
N TYR A 205 4.72 6.19 -22.93
CA TYR A 205 5.74 5.84 -23.93
C TYR A 205 5.32 4.60 -24.72
N ILE A 206 6.01 4.30 -25.82
CA ILE A 206 5.70 3.11 -26.64
C ILE A 206 5.78 1.83 -25.79
N THR A 207 6.86 1.68 -25.01
CA THR A 207 7.16 0.44 -24.27
C THR A 207 6.61 0.42 -22.84
N HIS A 208 6.32 1.57 -22.25
CA HIS A 208 5.94 1.64 -20.83
C HIS A 208 5.09 2.87 -20.51
N TRP A 209 4.33 2.78 -19.43
CA TRP A 209 3.72 3.94 -18.78
C TRP A 209 4.62 4.44 -17.67
N ARG A 210 4.67 5.76 -17.50
CA ARG A 210 5.28 6.39 -16.34
C ARG A 210 4.18 6.89 -15.41
N VAL A 211 4.15 6.34 -14.21
CA VAL A 211 3.20 6.69 -13.15
C VAL A 211 3.94 7.37 -12.02
N LYS A 212 3.31 8.36 -11.39
CA LYS A 212 3.75 8.95 -10.12
C LYS A 212 2.79 8.52 -9.03
N LEU A 213 3.31 7.81 -8.04
CA LEU A 213 2.61 7.43 -6.83
C LEU A 213 3.03 8.37 -5.71
N THR A 214 2.07 9.04 -5.08
CA THR A 214 2.31 9.93 -3.93
C THR A 214 1.43 9.49 -2.77
N VAL A 215 2.02 9.29 -1.59
CA VAL A 215 1.29 9.06 -0.33
C VAL A 215 1.40 10.34 0.50
N SER A 216 0.27 10.85 0.97
CA SER A 216 0.20 12.08 1.76
C SER A 216 -0.45 11.80 3.11
N ASN A 217 0.14 12.34 4.17
CA ASN A 217 -0.28 12.23 5.56
C ASN A 217 -0.84 13.56 6.05
N TYR A 218 -2.13 13.55 6.38
CA TYR A 218 -2.91 14.69 6.86
C TYR A 218 -3.03 14.70 8.39
N ASN A 219 -2.55 13.66 9.09
CA ASN A 219 -2.58 13.58 10.55
C ASN A 219 -1.51 14.51 11.16
N TYR A 220 -1.83 15.22 12.24
CA TYR A 220 -0.93 16.15 12.93
C TYR A 220 -0.10 15.54 14.08
N GLY A 221 -0.50 14.37 14.58
CA GLY A 221 0.13 13.71 15.74
C GLY A 221 0.66 12.31 15.46
N ARG A 222 0.63 11.86 14.20
CA ARG A 222 1.02 10.49 13.83
C ARG A 222 1.96 10.48 12.63
N ASN A 223 3.18 10.00 12.87
CA ASN A 223 4.10 9.53 11.83
C ASN A 223 3.82 8.05 11.51
N TYR A 224 4.08 7.64 10.27
CA TYR A 224 4.03 6.25 9.85
C TYR A 224 5.44 5.76 9.53
N SER A 225 6.05 5.04 10.47
CA SER A 225 7.34 4.37 10.26
C SER A 225 7.15 3.03 9.56
N ASN A 226 8.15 2.61 8.77
CA ASN A 226 8.15 1.36 8.00
C ASN A 226 6.87 1.15 7.18
N TRP A 227 6.34 2.25 6.65
CA TRP A 227 5.12 2.24 5.87
C TRP A 227 5.29 1.39 4.60
N ASN A 228 4.19 0.80 4.16
CA ASN A 228 4.12 0.08 2.90
C ASN A 228 2.80 0.37 2.17
N VAL A 229 2.87 0.28 0.85
CA VAL A 229 1.72 0.41 -0.06
C VAL A 229 1.67 -0.83 -0.92
N LEU A 230 0.55 -1.53 -0.90
CA LEU A 230 0.29 -2.65 -1.77
C LEU A 230 -0.70 -2.22 -2.85
N VAL A 231 -0.34 -2.43 -4.11
CA VAL A 231 -1.11 -1.99 -5.27
C VAL A 231 -1.45 -3.20 -6.11
N GLN A 232 -2.75 -3.40 -6.34
CA GLN A 232 -3.26 -4.37 -7.30
C GLN A 232 -3.50 -3.65 -8.63
N HIS A 233 -2.79 -4.08 -9.67
CA HIS A 233 -2.86 -3.44 -11.00
C HIS A 233 -2.44 -4.44 -12.09
N PRO A 234 -3.16 -4.53 -13.22
CA PRO A 234 -2.87 -5.51 -14.28
C PRO A 234 -1.48 -5.37 -14.91
N GLY A 235 -0.97 -4.13 -15.00
CA GLY A 235 0.40 -3.84 -15.48
C GLY A 235 1.56 -4.38 -14.64
N PHE A 236 1.32 -5.02 -13.48
CA PHE A 236 2.38 -5.66 -12.70
C PHE A 236 2.69 -7.11 -13.13
N GLY A 237 1.94 -7.67 -14.08
CA GLY A 237 2.31 -8.95 -14.72
C GLY A 237 3.53 -8.85 -15.63
N GLN A 238 3.99 -7.63 -15.92
CA GLN A 238 5.21 -7.35 -16.66
C GLN A 238 6.28 -6.74 -15.74
N PRO A 239 7.57 -6.79 -16.12
CA PRO A 239 8.62 -6.11 -15.36
C PRO A 239 8.27 -4.65 -15.08
N SER A 240 8.40 -4.26 -13.81
CA SER A 240 8.17 -2.89 -13.37
C SER A 240 9.33 -2.41 -12.52
N ALA A 241 9.53 -1.09 -12.49
CA ALA A 241 10.60 -0.47 -11.73
C ALA A 241 10.08 0.73 -10.95
N ALA A 242 10.40 0.80 -9.66
CA ALA A 242 10.20 1.97 -8.81
C ALA A 242 11.54 2.67 -8.52
N PHE A 243 11.56 4.00 -8.58
CA PHE A 243 12.81 4.77 -8.43
C PHE A 243 13.12 5.16 -6.99
N SER A 244 12.15 5.74 -6.29
CA SER A 244 12.37 6.33 -4.95
C SER A 244 11.93 5.41 -3.82
N PHE A 245 11.19 4.34 -4.13
CA PHE A 245 10.75 3.31 -3.20
C PHE A 245 11.47 1.98 -3.50
N ASN A 246 11.52 1.11 -2.51
CA ASN A 246 11.76 -0.31 -2.77
C ASN A 246 10.46 -0.95 -3.25
N SER A 247 10.58 -2.01 -4.06
CA SER A 247 9.42 -2.70 -4.60
C SER A 247 9.69 -4.18 -4.78
N THR A 248 8.65 -5.01 -4.61
CA THR A 248 8.66 -6.42 -4.96
C THR A 248 7.28 -6.86 -5.43
N MET A 249 7.24 -7.84 -6.32
CA MET A 249 5.98 -8.44 -6.77
C MET A 249 5.61 -9.58 -5.81
N LEU A 250 4.34 -9.65 -5.44
CA LEU A 250 3.84 -10.71 -4.58
C LEU A 250 3.17 -11.80 -5.41
N PRO A 251 3.40 -13.10 -5.09
CA PRO A 251 2.73 -14.18 -5.78
C PRO A 251 1.23 -14.15 -5.47
N THR A 252 0.42 -14.13 -6.52
CA THR A 252 -1.05 -14.01 -6.45
C THR A 252 -1.71 -15.34 -6.79
N THR A 253 -1.68 -16.31 -5.86
CA THR A 253 -2.42 -17.56 -6.06
C THR A 253 -3.92 -17.31 -5.85
N GLY A 254 -4.71 -17.35 -6.93
CA GLY A 254 -6.17 -17.17 -6.86
C GLY A 254 -6.66 -15.72 -6.82
N VAL A 255 -5.77 -14.73 -7.02
CA VAL A 255 -6.15 -13.32 -7.25
C VAL A 255 -6.02 -13.04 -8.74
N PRO A 256 -7.04 -12.44 -9.39
CA PRO A 256 -7.07 -12.31 -10.85
C PRO A 256 -6.05 -11.32 -11.44
N GLU A 257 -5.41 -10.48 -10.61
CA GLU A 257 -4.45 -9.48 -11.05
C GLU A 257 -3.20 -9.50 -10.17
N ASP A 258 -2.09 -9.12 -10.77
CA ASP A 258 -0.79 -9.02 -10.11
C ASP A 258 -0.74 -7.89 -9.08
N VAL A 259 0.11 -8.11 -8.07
CA VAL A 259 0.20 -7.25 -6.90
C VAL A 259 1.66 -6.85 -6.70
N ALA A 260 1.88 -5.55 -6.57
CA ALA A 260 3.15 -4.96 -6.20
C ALA A 260 3.10 -4.41 -4.79
N LEU A 261 4.14 -4.69 -4.01
CA LEU A 261 4.37 -4.11 -2.69
C LEU A 261 5.49 -3.06 -2.81
N PHE A 262 5.25 -1.88 -2.25
CA PHE A 262 6.19 -0.76 -2.21
C PHE A 262 6.44 -0.32 -0.76
N TRP A 263 7.66 0.08 -0.44
CA TRP A 263 8.03 0.60 0.88
C TRP A 263 9.22 1.56 0.80
N GLY A 264 9.46 2.26 1.91
CA GLY A 264 10.58 3.20 2.03
C GLY A 264 11.96 2.54 1.89
N LYS A 265 12.90 3.30 1.33
CA LYS A 265 14.34 3.01 1.35
C LYS A 265 14.93 3.46 2.68
N ALA A 266 15.77 2.61 3.27
CA ALA A 266 16.51 2.90 4.49
C ALA A 266 17.20 4.27 4.41
N PHE A 267 17.11 5.05 5.49
CA PHE A 267 17.71 6.39 5.63
C PHE A 267 17.24 7.47 4.65
N ASN A 268 16.22 7.20 3.82
CA ASN A 268 15.69 8.17 2.85
C ASN A 268 14.23 8.51 3.15
N ASN A 269 13.35 7.50 3.14
CA ASN A 269 11.91 7.67 3.30
C ASN A 269 11.29 6.51 4.09
N THR A 270 11.99 6.02 5.11
CA THR A 270 11.48 5.03 6.07
C THR A 270 10.32 5.54 6.90
N GLU A 271 10.18 6.85 7.03
CA GLU A 271 9.10 7.50 7.77
C GLU A 271 8.28 8.39 6.84
N LEU A 272 6.97 8.24 6.89
CA LEU A 272 6.02 9.20 6.35
C LEU A 272 5.61 10.12 7.50
N LEU A 273 6.20 11.32 7.50
CA LEU A 273 6.00 12.32 8.54
C LEU A 273 4.56 12.82 8.58
N GLN A 274 4.14 13.30 9.74
CA GLN A 274 2.87 13.98 9.97
C GLN A 274 2.77 15.32 9.23
N ALA A 275 1.55 15.84 9.12
CA ALA A 275 1.31 17.20 8.67
C ALA A 275 1.82 18.21 9.69
N ASP A 276 2.26 19.36 9.18
CA ASP A 276 2.56 20.55 9.96
C ASP A 276 1.58 21.69 9.61
N GLN A 277 1.77 22.85 10.22
CA GLN A 277 0.89 24.01 10.02
C GLN A 277 0.82 24.51 8.57
N TYR A 278 1.82 24.21 7.75
CA TYR A 278 1.96 24.71 6.37
C TYR A 278 1.67 23.62 5.33
N GLN A 279 2.16 22.40 5.54
CA GLN A 279 2.14 21.33 4.55
C GLN A 279 1.77 19.97 5.16
N VAL A 280 1.26 19.09 4.29
CA VAL A 280 1.07 17.69 4.62
C VAL A 280 2.38 16.94 4.44
N GLY A 281 2.67 15.96 5.30
CA GLY A 281 3.78 15.06 5.07
C GLY A 281 3.52 14.23 3.81
N SER A 282 4.55 13.97 2.99
CA SER A 282 4.36 13.16 1.79
C SER A 282 5.61 12.41 1.36
N VAL A 283 5.39 11.26 0.74
CA VAL A 283 6.42 10.46 0.07
C VAL A 283 5.97 10.19 -1.36
N THR A 284 6.91 10.16 -2.30
CA THR A 284 6.60 10.00 -3.73
C THR A 284 7.61 9.08 -4.40
N THR A 285 7.12 8.27 -5.35
CA THR A 285 7.97 7.55 -6.31
C THR A 285 7.40 7.68 -7.71
N GLU A 286 8.27 7.50 -8.70
CA GLU A 286 7.85 7.16 -10.05
C GLU A 286 7.94 5.65 -10.25
N ILE A 287 7.04 5.12 -11.07
CA ILE A 287 6.91 3.70 -11.42
C ILE A 287 6.89 3.62 -12.95
N LEU A 288 7.71 2.76 -13.51
CA LEU A 288 7.60 2.34 -14.90
C LEU A 288 6.81 1.03 -14.96
N LEU A 289 5.70 1.05 -15.69
CA LEU A 289 4.88 -0.13 -15.97
C LEU A 289 5.11 -0.52 -17.41
N GLN A 290 5.79 -1.64 -17.65
CA GLN A 290 5.97 -2.14 -19.00
C GLN A 290 4.61 -2.52 -19.62
N LYS A 291 4.43 -2.17 -20.88
CA LYS A 291 3.24 -2.55 -21.63
C LYS A 291 3.45 -3.92 -22.25
N ASP A 292 2.46 -4.75 -22.09
CA ASP A 292 2.31 -5.97 -22.87
C ASP A 292 1.27 -5.74 -23.96
N SER A 293 1.61 -6.06 -25.21
CA SER A 293 0.73 -5.86 -26.36
C SER A 293 -0.53 -6.74 -26.32
N GLY A 294 -0.53 -7.83 -25.56
CA GLY A 294 -1.70 -8.70 -25.40
C GLY A 294 -2.74 -8.19 -24.40
N SER A 295 -2.31 -7.47 -23.36
CA SER A 295 -3.17 -6.99 -22.26
C SER A 295 -3.40 -5.48 -22.25
N PHE A 296 -2.54 -4.71 -22.92
CA PHE A 296 -2.59 -3.25 -22.91
C PHE A 296 -3.83 -2.70 -23.63
N THR A 297 -4.52 -1.76 -22.98
CA THR A 297 -5.63 -1.01 -23.59
C THR A 297 -5.68 0.42 -23.07
N LEU A 298 -6.19 1.36 -23.88
CA LEU A 298 -6.57 2.70 -23.42
C LEU A 298 -8.00 2.74 -22.88
N SER A 299 -8.80 1.70 -23.13
CA SER A 299 -10.16 1.59 -22.62
C SER A 299 -10.19 1.18 -21.14
N ASN A 300 -11.33 1.44 -20.50
CA ASN A 300 -11.67 0.94 -19.16
C ASN A 300 -10.64 1.24 -18.06
N GLY A 301 -9.91 2.35 -18.19
CA GLY A 301 -8.95 2.79 -17.18
C GLY A 301 -7.87 1.75 -16.88
N TRP A 302 -7.37 1.00 -17.87
CA TRP A 302 -6.37 -0.05 -17.66
C TRP A 302 -5.13 0.42 -16.90
N ALA A 303 -4.69 1.67 -17.12
CA ALA A 303 -3.51 2.26 -16.48
C ALA A 303 -3.76 2.76 -15.04
N LEU A 304 -4.94 2.47 -14.48
CA LEU A 304 -5.35 2.86 -13.13
C LEU A 304 -5.48 1.61 -12.24
N PRO A 305 -5.07 1.71 -10.96
CA PRO A 305 -5.05 0.57 -10.04
C PRO A 305 -6.48 0.12 -9.71
N ARG A 306 -6.65 -1.17 -9.41
CA ARG A 306 -7.97 -1.71 -9.00
C ARG A 306 -8.18 -1.60 -7.50
N LYS A 307 -7.12 -1.86 -6.73
CA LYS A 307 -7.12 -1.73 -5.27
C LYS A 307 -5.78 -1.22 -4.78
N ILE A 308 -5.82 -0.47 -3.70
CA ILE A 308 -4.64 0.00 -2.98
C ILE A 308 -4.86 -0.27 -1.49
N TYR A 309 -3.83 -0.80 -0.84
CA TYR A 309 -3.79 -0.96 0.60
C TYR A 309 -2.60 -0.17 1.15
N PHE A 310 -2.79 0.45 2.30
CA PHE A 310 -1.73 1.11 3.05
C PHE A 310 -1.55 0.41 4.40
N ASN A 311 -0.35 -0.09 4.69
CA ASN A 311 -0.06 -0.88 5.89
C ASN A 311 -1.06 -2.04 6.13
N GLY A 312 -1.54 -2.65 5.05
CA GLY A 312 -2.53 -3.74 5.10
C GLY A 312 -4.00 -3.30 5.17
N GLU A 313 -4.29 -2.02 5.37
CA GLU A 313 -5.66 -1.48 5.38
C GLU A 313 -6.12 -1.08 3.98
N ASN A 314 -7.36 -1.44 3.62
CA ASN A 314 -7.92 -1.14 2.31
C ASN A 314 -8.26 0.35 2.17
N CYS A 315 -7.77 1.00 1.11
CA CYS A 315 -8.09 2.39 0.83
C CYS A 315 -9.37 2.52 0.02
N GLN A 316 -10.18 3.54 0.33
CA GLN A 316 -11.38 3.83 -0.43
C GLN A 316 -11.02 4.31 -1.85
N MET A 317 -11.35 3.50 -2.84
CA MET A 317 -11.20 3.85 -4.25
C MET A 317 -12.39 4.72 -4.72
N PRO A 318 -12.18 5.64 -5.68
CA PRO A 318 -13.29 6.23 -6.42
C PRO A 318 -14.02 5.16 -7.25
N LEU A 319 -15.26 5.41 -7.62
CA LEU A 319 -16.02 4.50 -8.46
C LEU A 319 -15.42 4.46 -9.89
N PRO A 320 -15.44 3.30 -10.59
CA PRO A 320 -14.82 3.16 -11.91
C PRO A 320 -15.36 4.11 -13.00
N ASP A 321 -16.62 4.51 -12.91
CA ASP A 321 -17.26 5.50 -13.79
C ASP A 321 -16.71 6.92 -13.60
N ALA A 322 -16.17 7.23 -12.41
CA ALA A 322 -15.52 8.49 -12.09
C ALA A 322 -14.01 8.49 -12.45
N PHE A 323 -13.47 7.39 -13.00
CA PHE A 323 -12.05 7.34 -13.36
C PHE A 323 -11.73 8.37 -14.46
N PRO A 324 -10.57 9.02 -14.39
CA PRO A 324 -10.19 9.99 -15.39
C PRO A 324 -10.05 9.30 -16.74
N MET A 325 -10.76 9.82 -17.75
CA MET A 325 -10.73 9.24 -19.09
C MET A 325 -9.31 9.20 -19.66
N LEU A 326 -8.98 8.06 -20.25
CA LEU A 326 -7.84 7.89 -21.15
C LEU A 326 -8.31 8.21 -22.58
N PRO A 327 -7.39 8.60 -23.49
CA PRO A 327 -7.77 8.94 -24.85
C PRO A 327 -8.32 7.69 -25.56
N ASN A 328 -9.63 7.61 -25.68
CA ASN A 328 -10.32 6.64 -26.53
C ASN A 328 -10.50 7.27 -27.90
N GLY A 329 -9.50 7.11 -28.76
CA GLY A 329 -9.56 7.54 -30.15
C GLY A 329 -8.63 8.72 -30.44
N SER A 330 -7.95 8.61 -31.59
CA SER A 330 -7.28 9.75 -32.18
C SER A 330 -8.31 10.85 -32.40
N LEU A 331 -7.98 12.09 -32.03
CA LEU A 331 -8.37 13.18 -32.90
C LEU A 331 -7.71 12.85 -34.23
N SER A 332 -8.45 12.20 -35.13
CA SER A 332 -8.14 12.24 -36.54
C SER A 332 -8.15 13.73 -36.84
N ARG A 333 -6.98 14.35 -36.83
CA ARG A 333 -6.77 15.61 -37.53
C ARG A 333 -7.08 15.23 -38.96
N VAL A 334 -8.35 15.36 -39.36
CA VAL A 334 -8.73 15.40 -40.76
C VAL A 334 -7.73 16.39 -41.34
N PRO A 335 -6.81 15.96 -42.21
CA PRO A 335 -5.91 16.91 -42.85
C PRO A 335 -6.86 17.91 -43.48
N CYS A 336 -6.80 19.17 -43.04
CA CYS A 336 -7.70 20.20 -43.52
C CYS A 336 -7.41 20.31 -45.02
N ARG A 337 -8.17 19.59 -45.86
CA ARG A 337 -7.98 19.54 -47.32
C ARG A 337 -8.08 20.95 -47.91
N LEU A 338 -8.72 21.89 -47.20
CA LEU A 338 -8.73 23.30 -47.53
C LEU A 338 -7.34 23.94 -47.52
N GLN A 339 -6.42 23.58 -46.62
CA GLN A 339 -5.07 24.19 -46.60
C GLN A 339 -4.21 23.75 -47.80
N PHE A 340 -4.34 22.49 -48.21
CA PHE A 340 -3.66 21.98 -49.41
C PHE A 340 -4.25 22.57 -50.70
N LEU A 341 -5.58 22.73 -50.78
CA LEU A 341 -6.24 23.39 -51.91
C LEU A 341 -5.91 24.87 -52.00
N LEU A 342 -5.76 25.58 -50.87
CA LEU A 342 -5.33 26.98 -50.84
C LEU A 342 -3.89 27.14 -51.34
N LEU A 343 -2.98 26.24 -50.94
CA LEU A 343 -1.60 26.25 -51.42
C LEU A 343 -1.51 25.97 -52.93
N ILE A 344 -2.31 25.02 -53.44
CA ILE A 344 -2.38 24.73 -54.88
C ILE A 344 -2.99 25.91 -55.65
N ALA A 345 -4.05 26.54 -55.13
CA ALA A 345 -4.65 27.71 -55.76
C ALA A 345 -3.70 28.91 -55.80
N VAL A 346 -2.95 29.15 -54.72
CA VAL A 346 -1.92 30.20 -54.68
C VAL A 346 -0.79 29.89 -55.67
N TYR A 347 -0.32 28.64 -55.75
CA TYR A 347 0.71 28.23 -56.71
C TYR A 347 0.27 28.45 -58.17
N LEU A 348 -0.96 28.04 -58.52
CA LEU A 348 -1.50 28.23 -59.87
C LEU A 348 -1.71 29.72 -60.21
N LEU A 349 -2.13 30.54 -59.24
CA LEU A 349 -2.23 31.99 -59.42
C LEU A 349 -0.84 32.62 -59.63
N THR A 350 0.19 32.18 -58.89
CA THR A 350 1.56 32.69 -59.08
C THR A 350 2.16 32.29 -60.42
N GLU A 351 1.92 31.07 -60.93
CA GLU A 351 2.34 30.71 -62.29
C GLU A 351 1.61 31.52 -63.36
N SER A 352 0.31 31.76 -63.20
CA SER A 352 -0.43 32.59 -64.16
C SER A 352 0.08 34.02 -64.21
N LEU A 353 0.44 34.63 -63.06
CA LEU A 353 1.00 35.99 -63.00
C LEU A 353 2.44 36.08 -63.55
N LEU A 354 3.25 35.04 -63.40
CA LEU A 354 4.62 34.97 -63.94
C LEU A 354 4.68 34.54 -65.41
N GLY A 355 3.60 33.96 -65.95
CA GLY A 355 3.52 33.50 -67.34
C GLY A 355 3.08 34.56 -68.36
N TYR A 356 2.68 35.77 -67.94
CA TYR A 356 2.19 36.81 -68.84
C TYR A 356 3.23 37.82 -69.33
N ASP A 357 4.50 37.76 -68.91
CA ASP A 357 5.52 38.78 -69.26
C ASP A 357 6.63 38.32 -70.23
N ILE A 358 6.47 37.20 -70.94
CA ILE A 358 7.48 36.77 -71.92
C ILE A 358 6.84 36.28 -73.22
N HIS A 359 6.25 37.19 -74.00
CA HIS A 359 6.29 37.06 -75.46
C HIS A 359 5.88 38.35 -76.20
N PHE A 360 6.74 38.78 -77.14
CA PHE A 360 6.52 39.73 -78.27
C PHE A 360 6.55 41.24 -77.90
N ILE A 361 7.40 42.12 -78.47
CA ILE A 361 7.92 42.25 -79.85
C ILE A 361 9.31 42.96 -79.87
N LEU A 362 10.18 42.44 -80.73
CA LEU A 362 11.42 43.05 -81.23
C LEU A 362 11.14 43.96 -82.44
N GLN A 363 11.95 45.02 -82.57
CA GLN A 363 12.23 45.89 -83.75
C GLN A 363 11.37 47.15 -83.99
N PRO A 364 11.88 48.15 -84.77
CA PRO A 364 13.12 48.94 -84.59
C PRO A 364 12.82 50.46 -84.80
N PHE A 365 13.79 51.38 -84.65
CA PHE A 365 14.08 52.54 -85.55
C PHE A 365 14.94 53.65 -84.90
N ASN A 366 15.92 54.06 -85.71
CA ASN A 366 16.84 55.21 -85.69
C ASN A 366 16.46 56.50 -84.94
N LEU A 367 17.47 57.11 -84.31
CA LEU A 367 18.08 58.38 -84.76
C LEU A 367 19.52 58.50 -84.26
#